data_AF-T1ADI4-F1
#
_entry.id   AF-T1ADI4-F1
#
_cell.length_a   1.000
_cell.length_b   1.000
_cell.length_c   1.000
_cell.angle_alpha   90.00
_cell.angle_beta   90.00
_cell.angle_gamma   90.00
#
_symmetry.space_group_name_H-M   'P 1'
#
loop_
_entity.id
_entity.type
_entity.pdbx_description
1 polymer ?
#
loop_
_entity_poly.entity_id
_entity_poly.type
_entity_poly.pdbx_seq_one_letter_code
_entity_poly.pdbx_strand_id
1 'polypeptide(L)'
;AEQADRTHRSGTRHLAAVGLSQATDAAVVVVSEETGRISWATGGELEPSLDGDSLTNHIGAFLRLPMYEGQRRMLRLRARSSHGGHVTPAGRV
;
A
#
# COMPACT_ATOMS: atom_id res chain seq x y z
N ALA A 1 -12.77 23.33 7.93
CA ALA A 1 -12.61 23.16 9.38
C ALA A 1 -12.22 21.72 9.79
N GLU A 2 -12.01 20.80 8.83
CA GLU A 2 -11.85 19.35 9.11
C GLU A 2 -10.41 18.82 9.20
N GLN A 3 -9.41 19.68 8.89
CA GLN A 3 -7.99 19.32 8.98
C GLN A 3 -7.44 19.46 10.41
N ALA A 4 -7.95 20.42 11.20
CA ALA A 4 -7.34 20.80 12.48
C ALA A 4 -7.64 19.84 13.64
N ASP A 5 -8.66 18.97 13.52
CA ASP A 5 -9.07 18.06 14.58
C ASP A 5 -8.27 16.73 14.59
N ARG A 6 -7.65 16.35 13.45
CA ARG A 6 -6.80 15.15 13.35
C ARG A 6 -5.42 15.34 14.02
N THR A 7 -4.94 16.57 14.09
CA THR A 7 -3.66 16.92 14.73
C THR A 7 -3.71 16.75 16.25
N HIS A 8 -4.88 16.89 16.88
CA HIS A 8 -5.00 16.86 18.35
C HIS A 8 -4.78 15.46 18.96
N ARG A 9 -4.82 14.38 18.17
CA ARG A 9 -4.53 13.00 18.62
C ARG A 9 -3.17 12.45 18.18
N SER A 10 -2.37 13.29 17.53
CA SER A 10 -1.13 12.86 16.88
C SER A 10 0.05 13.16 17.80
N GLY A 11 0.57 12.13 18.50
CA GLY A 11 1.77 12.26 19.33
C GLY A 11 3.03 12.67 18.54
N THR A 12 4.15 12.91 19.23
CA THR A 12 5.38 13.47 18.64
C THR A 12 5.90 12.71 17.41
N ARG A 13 5.74 11.38 17.34
CA ARG A 13 6.12 10.57 16.16
C ARG A 13 5.34 10.96 14.90
N HIS A 14 4.05 11.25 15.04
CA HIS A 14 3.20 11.65 13.92
C HIS A 14 3.57 13.04 13.43
N LEU A 15 3.81 13.98 14.36
CA LEU A 15 4.25 15.34 14.02
C LEU A 15 5.62 15.33 13.33
N ALA A 16 6.56 14.51 13.81
CA ALA A 16 7.86 14.34 13.16
C ALA A 16 7.73 13.76 11.74
N ALA A 17 6.84 12.79 11.53
CA ALA A 17 6.60 12.20 10.22
C ALA A 17 6.01 13.20 9.22
N VAL A 18 5.05 14.02 9.65
CA VAL A 18 4.50 15.12 8.86
C VAL A 18 5.61 16.10 8.49
N GLY A 19 6.38 16.58 9.45
CA GLY A 19 7.47 17.53 9.19
C GLY A 19 8.53 16.97 8.24
N LEU A 20 8.93 15.71 8.43
CA LEU A 20 9.94 15.06 7.58
C LEU A 20 9.43 14.89 6.13
N SER A 21 8.20 14.39 5.98
CA SER A 21 7.59 14.19 4.66
C SER A 21 7.18 15.49 3.97
N GLN A 22 7.07 16.61 4.70
CA GLN A 22 6.85 17.94 4.12
C GLN A 22 8.15 18.53 3.56
N ALA A 23 9.26 18.32 4.25
CA ALA A 23 10.57 18.87 3.87
C ALA A 23 11.31 18.02 2.82
N THR A 24 10.84 16.80 2.56
CA THR A 24 11.48 15.84 1.67
C THR A 24 10.45 15.12 0.80
N ASP A 25 10.91 14.36 -0.18
CA ASP A 25 10.08 13.44 -0.97
C ASP A 25 9.89 12.08 -0.28
N ALA A 26 10.27 11.95 1.00
CA ALA A 26 10.21 10.69 1.72
C ALA A 26 8.78 10.28 2.10
N ALA A 27 8.53 8.98 2.01
CA ALA A 27 7.41 8.32 2.69
C ALA A 27 7.84 7.87 4.09
N VAL A 28 7.00 8.15 5.09
CA VAL A 28 7.27 7.83 6.50
C VAL A 28 6.14 6.96 7.04
N VAL A 29 6.49 5.78 7.56
CA VAL A 29 5.55 4.90 8.25
C VAL A 29 5.66 5.12 9.74
N VAL A 30 4.53 5.31 10.41
CA VAL A 30 4.45 5.55 11.86
C VAL A 30 3.61 4.48 12.52
N VAL A 31 4.09 3.90 13.61
CA VAL A 31 3.30 3.01 14.48
C VAL A 31 2.96 3.76 15.76
N SER A 32 1.68 3.84 16.10
CA SER A 32 1.20 4.43 17.34
C SER A 32 1.58 3.54 18.53
N GLU A 33 2.29 4.09 19.51
CA GLU A 33 2.65 3.38 20.76
C GLU A 33 1.41 3.07 21.62
N GLU A 34 0.40 3.93 21.57
CA GLU A 34 -0.82 3.79 22.37
C GLU A 34 -1.80 2.76 21.78
N THR A 35 -1.88 2.69 20.44
CA THR A 35 -2.95 1.95 19.76
C THR A 35 -2.45 0.87 18.81
N GLY A 36 -1.15 0.81 18.53
CA GLY A 36 -0.55 -0.09 17.54
C GLY A 36 -0.95 0.21 16.09
N ARG A 37 -1.78 1.23 15.84
CA ARG A 37 -2.22 1.59 14.49
C ARG A 37 -1.07 2.12 13.65
N ILE A 38 -1.08 1.77 12.37
CA ILE A 38 -0.10 2.22 11.39
C ILE A 38 -0.65 3.46 10.68
N SER A 39 0.20 4.45 10.49
CA SER A 39 -0.08 5.66 9.72
C SER A 39 1.01 5.85 8.66
N TRP A 40 0.67 6.52 7.57
CA TRP A 40 1.56 6.84 6.45
C TRP A 40 1.62 8.35 6.26
N ALA A 41 2.82 8.91 6.15
CA ALA A 41 3.00 10.32 5.88
C ALA A 41 3.82 10.55 4.61
N THR A 42 3.29 11.37 3.70
CA THR A 42 3.93 11.78 2.44
C THR A 42 3.51 13.20 2.09
N GLY A 43 4.45 14.05 1.69
CA GLY A 43 4.14 15.41 1.22
C GLY A 43 3.52 16.31 2.29
N GLY A 44 3.76 16.04 3.58
CA GLY A 44 3.17 16.78 4.69
C GLY A 44 1.73 16.37 5.05
N GLU A 45 1.18 15.35 4.39
CA GLU A 45 -0.12 14.78 4.73
C GLU A 45 0.06 13.48 5.51
N LEU A 46 -0.80 13.26 6.51
CA LEU A 46 -0.82 12.06 7.34
C LEU A 46 -2.11 11.27 7.08
N GLU A 47 -1.96 10.04 6.61
CA GLU A 47 -3.02 9.05 6.47
C GLU A 47 -2.98 8.09 7.67
N PRO A 48 -3.96 8.16 8.60
CA PRO A 48 -3.98 7.31 9.77
C PRO A 48 -4.69 5.98 9.51
N SER A 49 -4.35 4.96 10.32
CA SER A 49 -5.10 3.70 10.42
C SER A 49 -5.12 2.84 9.15
N LEU A 50 -3.94 2.64 8.55
CA LEU A 50 -3.77 1.71 7.45
C LEU A 50 -3.79 0.25 7.94
N ASP A 51 -4.45 -0.61 7.17
CA ASP A 51 -4.29 -2.05 7.27
C ASP A 51 -3.03 -2.55 6.52
N GLY A 52 -2.68 -3.81 6.74
CA GLY A 52 -1.44 -4.40 6.18
C GLY A 52 -1.44 -4.48 4.66
N ASP A 53 -2.59 -4.74 4.04
CA ASP A 53 -2.71 -4.79 2.57
C ASP A 53 -2.53 -3.38 1.99
N SER A 54 -3.18 -2.38 2.58
CA SER A 54 -3.09 -0.98 2.18
C SER A 54 -1.68 -0.42 2.35
N LEU A 55 -0.98 -0.76 3.44
CA LEU A 55 0.43 -0.41 3.63
C LEU A 55 1.31 -1.02 2.54
N THR A 56 1.11 -2.30 2.23
CA THR A 56 1.86 -2.99 1.17
C THR A 56 1.64 -2.32 -0.19
N ASN A 57 0.41 -1.90 -0.47
CA ASN A 57 0.05 -1.19 -1.69
C ASN A 57 0.72 0.18 -1.77
N HIS A 58 0.72 0.93 -0.68
CA HIS A 58 1.39 2.22 -0.57
C HIS A 58 2.89 2.09 -0.85
N ILE A 59 3.55 1.12 -0.22
CA ILE A 59 4.98 0.87 -0.44
C ILE A 59 5.25 0.49 -1.90
N GLY A 60 4.46 -0.43 -2.47
CA GLY A 60 4.61 -0.86 -3.86
C GLY A 60 4.42 0.28 -4.85
N ALA A 61 3.40 1.11 -4.65
CA ALA A 61 3.11 2.28 -5.48
C ALA A 61 4.21 3.34 -5.35
N PHE A 62 4.61 3.67 -4.12
CA PHE A 62 5.62 4.68 -3.83
C PHE A 62 6.99 4.32 -4.42
N LEU A 63 7.41 3.05 -4.27
CA LEU A 63 8.68 2.55 -4.79
C LEU A 63 8.61 2.09 -6.26
N ARG A 64 7.47 2.29 -6.94
CA ARG A 64 7.23 1.88 -8.34
C ARG A 64 7.58 0.42 -8.61
N LEU A 65 7.28 -0.46 -7.66
CA LEU A 65 7.65 -1.87 -7.77
C LEU A 65 6.74 -2.59 -8.79
N PRO A 66 7.31 -3.32 -9.76
CA PRO A 66 6.52 -4.14 -10.67
C PRO A 66 5.99 -5.35 -9.88
N MET A 67 4.71 -5.29 -9.53
CA MET A 67 3.91 -6.32 -8.84
C MET A 67 4.01 -6.32 -7.29
N TYR A 68 2.89 -5.99 -6.62
CA TYR A 68 2.63 -6.40 -5.24
C TYR A 68 1.59 -7.55 -5.21
N GLU A 69 1.68 -8.37 -4.16
CA GLU A 69 1.41 -9.81 -4.18
C GLU A 69 -0.06 -10.24 -4.08
N GLY A 70 -0.96 -9.38 -3.59
CA GLY A 70 -2.40 -9.68 -3.48
C GLY A 70 -3.07 -9.95 -4.84
N GLN A 71 -2.57 -9.31 -5.90
CA GLN A 71 -3.11 -9.45 -7.25
C GLN A 71 -2.61 -10.71 -7.99
N ARG A 72 -1.48 -11.30 -7.59
CA ARG A 72 -0.95 -12.52 -8.24
C ARG A 72 -1.76 -13.76 -7.91
N ARG A 73 -2.36 -13.83 -6.71
CA ARG A 73 -3.24 -14.94 -6.32
C ARG A 73 -4.46 -14.98 -7.23
N MET A 74 -5.10 -13.83 -7.46
CA MET A 74 -6.27 -13.71 -8.34
C MET A 74 -5.95 -13.96 -9.82
N LEU A 75 -4.79 -13.48 -10.32
CA LEU A 75 -4.38 -13.67 -11.71
C LEU A 75 -4.07 -15.15 -12.02
N ARG A 76 -3.46 -15.89 -11.08
CA ARG A 76 -3.22 -17.35 -11.22
C ARG A 76 -4.51 -18.17 -11.12
N LEU A 77 -5.48 -17.75 -10.31
CA LEU A 77 -6.77 -18.42 -10.16
C LEU A 77 -7.67 -18.25 -11.40
N ARG A 78 -7.57 -17.12 -12.11
CA ARG A 78 -8.27 -16.90 -13.40
C ARG A 78 -7.61 -17.62 -14.58
N ALA A 79 -6.29 -17.75 -14.59
CA ALA A 79 -5.56 -18.45 -15.65
C ALA A 79 -5.82 -19.97 -15.67
N ARG A 80 -6.32 -20.56 -14.57
CA ARG A 80 -6.61 -22.00 -14.46
C ARG A 80 -8.06 -22.37 -14.80
N SER A 81 -8.97 -21.39 -14.89
CA SER A 81 -10.40 -21.62 -15.18
C SER A 81 -10.77 -21.45 -16.66
N SER A 82 -9.81 -21.04 -17.52
CA SER A 82 -9.99 -20.95 -18.97
C SER A 82 -9.31 -22.07 -19.77
N HIS A 83 -8.71 -23.08 -19.13
CA HIS A 83 -8.18 -24.27 -19.79
C HIS A 83 -9.05 -25.51 -19.51
N GLY A 84 -10.25 -25.47 -20.08
CA GLY A 84 -11.08 -26.63 -20.40
C GLY A 84 -11.54 -26.49 -21.84
N GLY A 85 -10.63 -26.67 -22.80
CA GLY A 85 -10.90 -26.45 -24.22
C GLY A 85 -9.77 -26.91 -25.12
N HIS A 86 -9.59 -28.24 -25.21
CA HIS A 86 -9.06 -29.01 -26.34
C HIS A 86 -8.02 -28.34 -27.27
N VAL A 87 -6.74 -28.63 -27.04
CA VAL A 87 -5.65 -28.45 -28.02
C VAL A 87 -5.35 -29.81 -28.64
N THR A 88 -5.51 -29.93 -29.95
CA THR A 88 -4.93 -31.02 -30.74
C THR A 88 -3.78 -30.42 -31.56
N PRO A 89 -2.55 -30.94 -31.46
CA PRO A 89 -1.52 -30.64 -32.45
C PRO A 89 -1.65 -31.67 -33.57
N ALA A 90 -2.13 -31.25 -34.73
CA ALA A 90 -1.95 -31.96 -36.00
C ALA A 90 -1.43 -30.91 -36.99
N GLY A 91 -0.37 -31.10 -37.75
CA GLY A 91 0.53 -32.22 -37.98
C GLY A 91 1.51 -31.71 -39.04
N ARG A 92 2.77 -32.09 -38.91
CA ARG A 92 3.81 -31.88 -39.91
C ARG A 92 3.46 -32.71 -41.15
N VAL A 93 3.13 -32.06 -42.28
CA VAL A 93 3.58 -32.31 -43.67
C VAL A 93 2.98 -31.24 -44.59
#